data_AF-A0A452YQW0-F1
#
_entry.id   AF-A0A452YQW0-F1
#
_cell.length_a   1.000
_cell.length_b   1.000
_cell.length_c   1.000
_cell.angle_alpha   90.00
_cell.angle_beta   90.00
_cell.angle_gamma   90.00
#
_symmetry.space_group_name_H-M   'P 1'
#
loop_
_entity.id
_entity.type
_entity.pdbx_description
1 polymer ?
#
loop_
_entity_poly.entity_id
_entity_poly.type
_entity_poly.pdbx_seq_one_letter_code
_entity_poly.pdbx_strand_id
1 'polypeptide(L)'
;MRRLLEHSGVPGHIYPLSLLCYEIMPPPQQIEKEIGEQRVISFHGVGLSVAEEIKYGDVTAQSRNADEARGIFSEALYNSVVDQYNVLKSAIFRDRGAVSSNPAISLSQPWR
;
A
#
# COMPACT_ATOMS: atom_id res chain seq x y z
N MET A 1 -11.79 5.32 8.85
CA MET A 1 -12.33 4.06 8.31
C MET A 1 -12.63 3.03 9.39
N ARG A 2 -11.67 2.60 10.22
CA ARG A 2 -11.89 1.58 11.29
C ARG A 2 -13.14 1.81 12.15
N ARG A 3 -13.30 3.00 12.73
CA ARG A 3 -14.47 3.34 13.56
C ARG A 3 -15.79 3.19 12.79
N LEU A 4 -15.83 3.51 11.50
CA LEU A 4 -17.03 3.33 10.68
C LEU A 4 -17.37 1.85 10.52
N LEU A 5 -16.35 0.99 10.33
CA LEU A 5 -16.56 -0.47 10.26
C LEU A 5 -17.16 -1.00 11.56
N GLU A 6 -16.64 -0.59 12.73
CA GLU A 6 -17.15 -1.01 14.03
C GLU A 6 -18.62 -0.63 14.25
N HIS A 7 -19.05 0.52 13.73
CA HIS A 7 -20.40 1.03 13.92
C HIS A 7 -21.34 0.69 12.75
N SER A 8 -20.87 -0.11 11.78
CA SER A 8 -21.66 -0.46 10.58
C SER A 8 -22.68 -1.58 10.82
N GLY A 9 -22.60 -2.28 11.97
CA GLY A 9 -23.46 -3.43 12.27
C GLY A 9 -23.13 -4.70 11.48
N VAL A 10 -22.09 -4.67 10.62
CA VAL A 10 -21.59 -5.82 9.87
C VAL A 10 -20.09 -6.03 10.10
N PRO A 11 -19.58 -7.27 10.04
CA PRO A 11 -18.14 -7.52 10.08
C PRO A 11 -17.40 -6.78 8.96
N GLY A 12 -16.30 -6.12 9.29
CA GLY A 12 -15.47 -5.36 8.36
C GLY A 12 -14.00 -5.68 8.53
N HIS A 13 -13.24 -5.61 7.43
CA HIS A 13 -11.83 -5.98 7.37
C HIS A 13 -10.97 -4.85 6.80
N ILE A 14 -9.72 -4.76 7.24
CA ILE A 14 -8.74 -3.80 6.72
C ILE A 14 -7.50 -4.56 6.26
N TYR A 15 -7.25 -4.52 4.96
CA TYR A 15 -6.08 -5.13 4.34
C TYR A 15 -5.08 -4.05 3.88
N PRO A 16 -3.80 -4.17 4.22
CA PRO A 16 -2.76 -3.31 3.68
C PRO A 16 -2.53 -3.65 2.20
N LEU A 17 -2.73 -2.66 1.34
CA LEU A 17 -2.60 -2.77 -0.12
C LEU A 17 -1.53 -1.80 -0.61
N SER A 18 -0.66 -2.29 -1.49
CA SER A 18 0.41 -1.51 -2.09
C SER A 18 0.25 -1.44 -3.61
N LEU A 19 0.39 -0.23 -4.16
CA LEU A 19 0.27 0.05 -5.58
C LEU A 19 1.49 0.84 -6.05
N LEU A 20 2.19 0.30 -7.05
CA LEU A 20 3.32 0.95 -7.71
C LEU A 20 2.94 1.19 -9.18
N CYS A 21 2.63 2.44 -9.51
CA CYS A 21 2.22 2.82 -10.87
C CYS A 21 2.54 4.28 -11.22
N TYR A 22 3.30 5.00 -10.38
CA TYR A 22 3.48 6.44 -10.55
C TYR A 22 4.21 6.80 -11.86
N GLU A 23 5.03 5.92 -12.44
CA GLU A 23 5.70 6.18 -13.72
C GLU A 23 4.70 6.34 -14.88
N ILE A 24 3.54 5.69 -14.85
CA ILE A 24 2.52 5.82 -15.90
C ILE A 24 2.02 7.26 -16.00
N MET A 25 1.80 7.91 -14.85
CA MET A 25 1.31 9.28 -14.77
C MET A 25 1.76 9.88 -13.44
N PRO A 26 3.00 10.39 -13.37
CA PRO A 26 3.54 10.88 -12.11
C PRO A 26 2.79 12.13 -11.65
N PRO A 27 2.78 12.40 -10.33
CA PRO A 27 2.29 13.68 -9.84
C PRO A 27 3.13 14.82 -10.45
N PRO A 28 2.54 16.00 -10.70
CA PRO A 28 3.27 17.17 -11.16
C PRO A 28 4.41 17.53 -10.20
N GLN A 29 5.57 17.91 -10.75
CA GLN A 29 6.71 18.31 -9.91
C GLN A 29 6.53 19.69 -9.27
N GLN A 30 5.71 20.55 -9.89
CA GLN A 30 5.41 21.90 -9.42
C GLN A 30 3.91 22.18 -9.59
N ILE A 31 3.32 22.92 -8.63
CA ILE A 31 1.93 23.33 -8.67
C ILE A 31 1.85 24.68 -9.39
N GLU A 32 1.63 24.69 -10.70
CA GLU A 32 1.39 25.92 -11.46
C GLU A 32 -0.12 26.23 -11.49
N LYS A 33 -0.53 27.23 -10.72
CA LYS A 33 -1.96 27.63 -10.60
C LYS A 33 -2.51 28.34 -11.83
N GLU A 34 -1.65 28.92 -12.66
CA GLU A 34 -2.08 29.86 -13.72
C GLU A 34 -2.25 29.21 -15.11
N ILE A 35 -1.48 28.17 -15.44
CA ILE A 35 -1.40 27.62 -16.80
C ILE A 35 -1.96 26.17 -16.89
N GLY A 36 -2.30 25.58 -15.74
CA GLY A 36 -2.67 24.17 -15.62
C GLY A 36 -1.45 23.24 -15.54
N GLU A 37 -1.60 22.13 -14.84
CA GLU A 37 -0.49 21.19 -14.59
C GLU A 37 -0.21 20.34 -15.83
N GLN A 38 1.01 20.43 -16.38
CA GLN A 38 1.45 19.52 -17.45
C GLN A 38 1.48 18.08 -16.94
N ARG A 39 0.69 17.19 -17.57
CA ARG A 39 0.70 15.76 -17.26
C ARG A 39 1.61 15.01 -18.22
N VAL A 40 2.56 14.28 -17.65
CA VAL A 40 3.38 13.32 -18.40
C VAL A 40 2.69 11.97 -18.31
N ILE A 41 2.62 11.26 -19.45
CA ILE A 41 2.09 9.89 -19.52
C ILE A 41 3.18 9.01 -20.14
N SER A 42 3.41 7.82 -19.56
CA SER A 42 4.41 6.88 -20.05
C SER A 42 3.90 5.44 -20.10
N PHE A 43 4.56 4.60 -20.89
CA PHE A 43 4.38 3.15 -20.87
C PHE A 43 5.38 2.54 -19.88
N HIS A 44 4.88 2.01 -18.77
CA HIS A 44 5.71 1.45 -17.70
C HIS A 44 5.02 0.26 -17.02
N GLY A 45 5.82 -0.67 -16.47
CA GLY A 45 5.31 -1.76 -15.65
C GLY A 45 4.66 -1.26 -14.35
N VAL A 46 3.63 -1.97 -13.89
CA VAL A 46 2.92 -1.66 -12.64
C VAL A 46 2.89 -2.86 -11.70
N GLY A 47 2.77 -2.60 -10.41
CA GLY A 47 2.71 -3.60 -9.36
C GLY A 47 1.52 -3.35 -8.45
N LEU A 48 0.79 -4.42 -8.12
CA LEU A 48 -0.25 -4.43 -7.11
C LEU A 48 0.02 -5.59 -6.16
N SER A 49 -0.06 -5.33 -4.87
CA SER A 49 0.07 -6.34 -3.82
C SER A 49 -0.93 -6.07 -2.72
N VAL A 50 -1.45 -7.15 -2.13
CA VAL A 50 -2.24 -7.11 -0.90
C VAL A 50 -1.66 -8.16 0.05
N ALA A 51 -1.50 -7.81 1.32
CA ALA A 51 -1.08 -8.75 2.37
C ALA A 51 -2.26 -9.09 3.29
N GLU A 52 -2.02 -9.95 4.28
CA GLU A 52 -3.04 -10.41 5.22
C GLU A 52 -3.63 -9.26 6.06
N GLU A 53 -4.82 -9.50 6.60
CA GLU A 53 -5.49 -8.57 7.50
C GLU A 53 -4.65 -8.36 8.76
N ILE A 54 -4.47 -7.10 9.16
CA ILE A 54 -3.93 -6.77 10.48
C ILE A 54 -5.10 -6.53 11.42
N LYS A 55 -5.25 -7.40 12.42
CA LYS A 55 -6.28 -7.25 13.45
C LYS A 55 -5.87 -6.18 14.45
N TYR A 56 -6.77 -5.24 14.70
CA TYR A 56 -6.54 -4.13 15.64
C TYR A 56 -6.11 -4.64 17.02
N GLY A 57 -6.85 -5.61 17.57
CA GLY A 57 -6.58 -6.17 18.89
C GLY A 57 -5.19 -6.80 19.03
N ASP A 58 -4.69 -7.45 17.97
CA ASP A 58 -3.41 -8.15 18.00
C ASP A 58 -2.22 -7.18 18.12
N VAL A 59 -2.31 -6.02 17.46
CA VAL A 59 -1.22 -5.02 17.46
C VAL A 59 -1.35 -3.97 18.57
N THR A 60 -2.56 -3.70 19.06
CA THR A 60 -2.78 -2.64 20.08
C THR A 60 -2.97 -3.17 21.50
N ALA A 61 -2.84 -4.48 21.74
CA ALA A 61 -3.08 -5.10 23.05
C ALA A 61 -2.32 -4.44 24.21
N GLN A 62 -1.12 -3.89 23.95
CA GLN A 62 -0.24 -3.27 24.95
C GLN A 62 -0.31 -1.73 24.97
N SER A 63 -1.20 -1.12 24.18
CA SER A 63 -1.36 0.34 24.15
C SER A 63 -1.94 0.86 25.46
N ARG A 64 -1.47 2.03 25.90
CA ARG A 64 -1.89 2.65 27.16
C ARG A 64 -3.18 3.45 27.01
N ASN A 65 -3.46 3.93 25.81
CA ASN A 65 -4.63 4.72 25.48
C ASN A 65 -5.00 4.62 24.00
N ALA A 66 -6.18 5.15 23.65
CA ALA A 66 -6.73 5.07 22.30
C ALA A 66 -5.90 5.82 21.23
N ASP A 67 -5.20 6.91 21.61
CA ASP A 67 -4.37 7.67 20.68
C ASP A 67 -3.11 6.90 20.29
N GLU A 68 -2.45 6.28 21.27
CA GLU A 68 -1.32 5.38 21.04
C GLU A 68 -1.73 4.17 20.19
N ALA A 69 -2.85 3.54 20.54
CA ALA A 69 -3.41 2.42 19.79
C ALA A 69 -3.69 2.78 18.32
N ARG A 70 -4.20 3.99 18.06
CA ARG A 70 -4.42 4.51 16.69
C ARG A 70 -3.10 4.64 15.94
N GLY A 71 -2.07 5.17 16.59
CA GLY A 71 -0.73 5.30 16.02
C GLY A 71 -0.13 3.95 15.63
N ILE A 72 -0.08 3.02 16.58
CA ILE A 72 0.48 1.66 16.39
C ILE A 72 -0.24 0.94 15.25
N PHE A 73 -1.58 0.97 15.22
CA PHE A 73 -2.34 0.30 14.17
C PHE A 73 -2.08 0.91 12.79
N SER A 74 -2.00 2.25 12.70
CA SER A 74 -1.71 2.93 11.43
C SER A 74 -0.29 2.64 10.95
N GLU A 75 0.68 2.60 11.86
CA GLU A 75 2.07 2.29 11.55
C GLU A 75 2.24 0.84 11.11
N ALA A 76 1.60 -0.12 11.77
CA ALA A 76 1.62 -1.52 11.37
C ALA A 76 1.09 -1.73 9.93
N LEU A 77 -0.03 -1.09 9.60
CA LEU A 77 -0.58 -1.10 8.22
C LEU A 77 0.40 -0.45 7.23
N TYR A 78 0.94 0.71 7.58
CA TYR A 78 1.87 1.44 6.71
C TYR A 78 3.15 0.65 6.43
N ASN A 79 3.74 0.03 7.46
CA ASN A 79 4.93 -0.80 7.31
C ASN A 79 4.68 -1.99 6.38
N SER A 80 3.53 -2.66 6.50
CA SER A 80 3.14 -3.71 5.56
C SER A 80 3.00 -3.20 4.12
N VAL A 81 2.43 -2.00 3.91
CA VAL A 81 2.34 -1.39 2.57
C VAL A 81 3.72 -1.08 2.00
N VAL A 82 4.65 -0.59 2.83
CA VAL A 82 6.04 -0.30 2.45
C VAL A 82 6.81 -1.57 2.10
N ASP A 83 6.67 -2.63 2.88
CA ASP A 83 7.33 -3.93 2.61
C ASP A 83 6.87 -4.50 1.27
N GLN A 84 5.56 -4.49 1.02
CA GLN A 84 4.96 -4.83 -0.27
C GLN A 84 5.49 -3.94 -1.39
N TYR A 85 5.54 -2.63 -1.18
CA TYR A 85 6.02 -1.67 -2.18
C TYR A 85 7.48 -1.92 -2.57
N ASN A 86 8.33 -2.25 -1.61
CA ASN A 86 9.74 -2.52 -1.84
C ASN A 86 9.95 -3.80 -2.69
N VAL A 87 9.15 -4.84 -2.47
CA VAL A 87 9.15 -6.05 -3.31
C VAL A 87 8.72 -5.71 -4.74
N LEU A 88 7.63 -4.95 -4.90
CA LEU A 88 7.17 -4.49 -6.22
C LEU A 88 8.22 -3.64 -6.92
N LYS A 89 8.84 -2.70 -6.20
CA LYS A 89 9.88 -1.82 -6.72
C LYS A 89 11.11 -2.62 -7.16
N SER A 90 11.51 -3.62 -6.39
CA SER A 90 12.60 -4.54 -6.77
C SER A 90 12.25 -5.35 -8.02
N ALA A 91 11.01 -5.82 -8.15
CA ALA A 91 10.57 -6.60 -9.32
C ALA A 91 10.58 -5.78 -10.61
N ILE A 92 10.11 -4.52 -10.54
CA ILE A 92 9.84 -3.68 -11.71
C ILE A 92 11.04 -2.81 -12.08
N PHE A 93 11.63 -2.07 -11.12
CA PHE A 93 12.71 -1.12 -11.41
C PHE A 93 14.11 -1.74 -11.44
N ARG A 94 14.27 -2.97 -10.97
CA ARG A 94 15.55 -3.69 -10.98
C ARG A 94 15.52 -4.93 -11.89
N ASP A 95 14.49 -5.04 -12.74
CA ASP A 95 14.31 -6.14 -13.70
C ASP A 95 14.40 -7.54 -13.09
N ARG A 96 14.00 -7.70 -11.83
CA ARG A 96 14.06 -9.00 -11.13
C ARG A 96 12.81 -9.86 -11.31
N GLY A 97 11.69 -9.27 -11.73
CA GLY A 97 10.42 -9.98 -11.91
C GLY A 97 10.03 -10.82 -10.69
N ALA A 98 9.57 -12.05 -10.93
CA ALA A 98 9.09 -12.97 -9.88
C ALA A 98 10.16 -13.37 -8.84
N VAL A 99 11.45 -13.22 -9.14
CA VAL A 99 12.56 -13.54 -8.20
C VAL A 99 12.59 -12.57 -7.01
N SER A 100 11.93 -11.41 -7.10
CA SER A 100 11.77 -10.50 -5.95
C SER A 100 10.78 -11.00 -4.89
N SER A 101 10.04 -12.09 -5.17
CA SER A 101 9.11 -12.69 -4.20
C SER A 101 9.84 -13.11 -2.92
N ASN A 102 9.13 -13.11 -1.81
CA ASN A 102 9.60 -13.60 -0.51
C ASN A 102 8.49 -14.46 0.15
N PRO A 103 8.73 -15.08 1.32
CA PRO A 103 7.73 -15.93 1.96
C PRO A 103 6.38 -15.24 2.26
N ALA A 104 6.37 -13.91 2.44
CA ALA A 104 5.16 -13.14 2.72
C ALA A 104 4.49 -12.58 1.46
N ILE A 105 5.24 -12.38 0.37
CA ILE A 105 4.78 -11.71 -0.85
C ILE A 105 5.17 -12.55 -2.06
N SER A 106 4.19 -13.22 -2.66
CA SER A 106 4.37 -14.03 -3.87
C SER A 106 3.91 -13.26 -5.11
N LEU A 107 4.83 -12.98 -6.03
CA LEU A 107 4.54 -12.26 -7.26
C LEU A 107 4.15 -13.23 -8.38
N SER A 108 3.17 -12.80 -9.18
CA SER A 108 2.78 -13.48 -10.41
C SER A 108 2.35 -12.46 -11.46
N GLN A 109 2.29 -12.89 -12.72
CA GLN A 109 1.73 -12.13 -13.83
C GLN A 109 0.54 -12.91 -14.39
N PRO A 110 -0.65 -12.81 -13.75
CA PRO A 110 -1.79 -13.68 -14.03
C PRO A 110 -2.58 -13.24 -15.28
N TRP A 111 -1.90 -12.70 -16.28
CA TRP A 111 -2.45 -12.41 -17.59
C TRP A 111 -1.87 -13.41 -18.60
N ARG A 112 -2.68 -13.78 -19.59
CA ARG A 112 -2.25 -14.56 -20.75
C ARG A 112 -1.81 -13.63 -21.86
#